data_AF-A0A0C1GXK3-F1
#
_entry.id   AF-A0A0C1GXK3-F1
#
_cell.length_a   1.000
_cell.length_b   1.000
_cell.length_c   1.000
_cell.angle_alpha   90.00
_cell.angle_beta   90.00
_cell.angle_gamma   90.00
#
_symmetry.space_group_name_H-M   'P 1'
#
loop_
_entity.id
_entity.type
_entity.pdbx_description
1 polymer ?
#
loop_
_entity_poly.entity_id
_entity_poly.type
_entity_poly.pdbx_seq_one_letter_code
_entity_poly.pdbx_strand_id
1 'polypeptide(L)' 'MLEDKRKDLDSEKQKRLLRKLVEDLSRTEPDLYYRPTSEIALFLTKYIDGDSGLLAEEKSLLKRLSQRDIEVLLSLH' A
#
# COMPACT_ATOMS: atom_id res chain seq x y z
N MET A 1 8.34 -22.83 -8.86
CA MET A 1 9.32 -22.75 -7.74
C MET A 1 10.08 -21.43 -7.66
N LEU A 2 10.81 -20.97 -8.69
CA LEU A 2 11.49 -19.67 -8.66
C LEU A 2 10.52 -18.48 -8.81
N GLU A 3 9.49 -18.64 -9.64
CA GLU A 3 8.46 -17.61 -9.86
C GLU A 3 7.54 -17.44 -8.66
N ASP A 4 7.12 -18.54 -8.02
CA ASP A 4 6.35 -18.52 -6.76
C ASP A 4 7.09 -17.74 -5.67
N LYS A 5 8.37 -18.06 -5.46
CA LYS A 5 9.21 -17.35 -4.48
C LYS A 5 9.32 -15.85 -4.76
N ARG A 6 9.37 -15.42 -6.02
CA ARG A 6 9.39 -13.99 -6.38
C ARG A 6 8.06 -13.33 -6.07
N LYS A 7 6.94 -14.00 -6.38
CA LYS A 7 5.60 -13.47 -6.10
C LYS A 7 5.36 -13.31 -4.59
N ASP A 8 5.81 -14.25 -3.78
CA ASP A 8 5.76 -14.16 -2.32
C ASP A 8 6.60 -12.98 -1.79
N LEU A 9 7.83 -12.82 -2.31
CA LEU A 9 8.71 -11.71 -1.94
C LEU A 9 8.11 -10.34 -2.31
N ASP A 10 7.55 -10.22 -3.52
CA ASP A 10 6.89 -8.99 -3.96
C ASP A 10 5.67 -8.68 -3.08
N SER A 11 4.88 -9.70 -2.73
CA SER A 11 3.71 -9.55 -1.86
C SER A 11 4.10 -9.07 -0.45
N GLU A 12 5.17 -9.62 0.12
CA GLU A 12 5.66 -9.18 1.43
C GLU A 12 6.26 -7.77 1.40
N LYS A 13 6.96 -7.41 0.32
CA LYS A 13 7.43 -6.03 0.12
C LYS A 13 6.27 -5.06 -0.01
N GLN A 14 5.24 -5.40 -0.79
CA GLN A 14 4.02 -4.59 -0.94
C GLN A 14 3.34 -4.35 0.41
N LYS A 15 3.14 -5.40 1.23
CA LYS A 15 2.56 -5.27 2.57
C LYS A 15 3.38 -4.35 3.48
N ARG A 16 4.70 -4.46 3.46
CA ARG A 16 5.58 -3.61 4.27
C ARG A 16 5.50 -2.15 3.84
N LEU A 17 5.51 -1.87 2.54
CA LEU A 17 5.39 -0.51 2.00
C LEU A 17 4.03 0.11 2.32
N LEU A 18 2.94 -0.63 2.15
CA LEU A 18 1.59 -0.14 2.49
C LEU A 18 1.47 0.20 3.98
N ARG A 19 1.99 -0.67 4.88
CA ARG A 19 2.01 -0.38 6.32
C ARG A 19 2.81 0.88 6.65
N LYS A 20 4.02 1.00 6.08
CA LYS A 20 4.84 2.21 6.26
C LYS A 20 4.10 3.47 5.79
N LEU A 21 3.45 3.41 4.63
CA LEU A 21 2.66 4.55 4.12
C LEU A 21 1.51 4.93 5.06
N VAL A 22 0.77 3.94 5.57
CA VAL A 22 -0.31 4.20 6.53
C VAL A 22 0.23 4.80 7.83
N GLU A 23 1.35 4.30 8.34
CA GLU A 23 2.01 4.84 9.54
C GLU A 23 2.49 6.28 9.32
N ASP A 24 3.15 6.56 8.20
CA ASP A 24 3.63 7.89 7.84
C ASP A 24 2.46 8.88 7.69
N LEU A 25 1.37 8.46 7.04
CA LEU A 25 0.16 9.27 6.91
C LEU A 25 -0.56 9.47 8.24
N SER A 26 -0.59 8.47 9.12
CA SER A 26 -1.24 8.58 10.43
C SER A 26 -0.48 9.57 11.34
N ARG A 27 0.81 9.81 11.10
CA ARG A 27 1.58 10.85 11.80
C ARG A 27 1.21 12.26 11.35
N THR A 28 0.84 12.44 10.08
CA THR A 28 0.49 13.75 9.52
C THR A 28 -1.00 14.04 9.58
N GLU A 29 -1.84 13.00 9.56
CA GLU A 29 -3.30 13.06 9.63
C GLU A 29 -3.82 12.06 10.69
N PRO A 30 -3.99 12.50 11.95
CA PRO A 30 -4.46 11.63 13.05
C PRO A 30 -5.83 11.00 12.80
N ASP A 31 -6.69 11.66 12.01
CA ASP A 31 -8.02 11.18 11.66
C ASP A 31 -8.00 9.94 10.76
N LEU A 32 -6.88 9.68 10.07
CA LEU A 32 -6.74 8.55 9.15
C LEU A 32 -6.92 7.20 9.87
N TYR A 33 -6.49 7.11 11.14
CA TYR A 33 -6.61 5.91 11.96
C TYR A 33 -8.07 5.47 12.19
N TYR A 34 -9.00 6.42 12.19
CA TYR A 34 -10.42 6.16 12.43
C TYR A 34 -11.22 5.93 11.15
N ARG A 35 -10.57 6.01 9.98
CA ARG A 35 -11.25 5.83 8.70
C ARG A 35 -11.43 4.36 8.35
N PRO A 36 -12.50 4.01 7.63
CA PRO A 36 -12.67 2.68 7.07
C PRO A 36 -11.48 2.29 6.18
N THR A 37 -11.07 1.02 6.23
CA THR A 37 -9.97 0.49 5.40
C THR A 37 -10.18 0.76 3.90
N SER A 38 -11.43 0.74 3.43
CA SER A 38 -11.79 1.04 2.04
C SER A 38 -11.48 2.49 1.65
N GLU A 39 -11.64 3.45 2.57
CA GLU A 39 -11.26 4.86 2.37
C GLU A 39 -9.74 5.04 2.38
N ILE A 40 -9.05 4.36 3.30
CA ILE A 40 -7.58 4.36 3.35
C ILE A 40 -7.01 3.78 2.04
N ALA A 41 -7.58 2.68 1.55
CA ALA A 41 -7.19 2.07 0.28
C ALA A 41 -7.42 3.00 -0.91
N LEU A 42 -8.58 3.68 -0.98
CA LEU A 42 -8.85 4.67 -2.02
C LEU A 42 -7.84 5.83 -1.98
N PHE A 43 -7.52 6.33 -0.79
CA PHE A 43 -6.54 7.39 -0.60
C PHE A 43 -5.15 6.95 -1.08
N LEU A 44 -4.68 5.78 -0.65
CA LEU A 44 -3.38 5.25 -1.03
C LEU A 44 -3.28 5.02 -2.54
N THR A 45 -4.32 4.51 -3.20
CA THR A 45 -4.33 4.37 -4.67
C THR A 45 -4.09 5.72 -5.34
N LYS A 46 -4.83 6.77 -4.92
CA LYS A 46 -4.65 8.13 -5.47
C LYS A 46 -3.24 8.68 -5.19
N TYR A 47 -2.70 8.44 -4.00
CA TYR A 47 -1.35 8.86 -3.64
C TYR A 47 -0.28 8.17 -4.49
N ILE A 48 -0.40 6.84 -4.68
CA ILE A 48 0.51 6.05 -5.53
C ILE A 48 0.45 6.51 -6.99
N ASP A 49 -0.75 6.81 -7.50
CA ASP A 49 -0.94 7.24 -8.89
C ASP A 49 -0.48 8.68 -9.14
N GLY A 50 -0.67 9.56 -8.17
CA GLY A 50 -0.27 10.98 -8.21
C GLY A 50 1.21 11.23 -7.95
N ASP A 51 1.52 12.44 -7.46
CA ASP A 51 2.86 12.85 -7.06
C ASP A 51 3.18 12.33 -5.64
N SER A 52 3.39 11.02 -5.55
CA SER A 52 3.87 10.39 -4.33
C SER A 52 5.35 10.66 -4.14
N GLY A 53 5.78 10.89 -2.90
CA GLY A 53 7.20 10.88 -2.52
C GLY A 53 7.85 9.49 -2.56
N LEU A 54 7.28 8.55 -3.31
CA LEU A 54 7.76 7.18 -3.46
C LEU A 54 8.89 7.10 -4.48
N LEU A 55 9.85 6.20 -4.24
CA LEU A 55 10.86 5.87 -5.24
C LEU A 55 10.20 5.16 -6.44
N ALA A 56 10.82 5.27 -7.61
CA ALA A 56 10.28 4.68 -8.84
C ALA A 56 10.04 3.16 -8.72
N GLU A 57 10.90 2.44 -8.01
CA GLU A 57 10.76 1.00 -7.76
C GLU A 57 9.56 0.69 -6.85
N GLU A 58 9.39 1.45 -5.76
CA GLU A 58 8.26 1.29 -4.84
C GLU A 58 6.94 1.60 -5.55
N LYS A 59 6.90 2.68 -6.33
CA LYS A 59 5.76 3.05 -7.16
C LYS A 59 5.44 1.97 -8.18
N SER A 60 6.44 1.42 -8.88
CA SER A 60 6.23 0.32 -9.82
C SER A 60 5.71 -0.95 -9.16
N LEU A 61 6.14 -1.23 -7.93
CA LEU A 61 5.71 -2.41 -7.19
C LEU A 61 4.26 -2.27 -6.71
N LEU A 62 3.89 -1.09 -6.22
CA LEU A 62 2.54 -0.80 -5.71
C LEU A 62 1.51 -0.59 -6.81
N LYS A 63 1.90 -0.04 -7.98
CA LYS A 63 1.01 0.14 -9.15
C LYS A 63 0.44 -1.16 -9.73
N ARG A 64 0.98 -2.31 -9.32
CA ARG A 64 0.44 -3.63 -9.69
C ARG A 64 -0.80 -4.00 -8.87
N LEU A 65 -1.06 -3.30 -7.77
CA LEU A 65 -2.18 -3.54 -6.89
C LEU A 65 -3.38 -2.70 -7.35
N SER A 66 -4.54 -3.33 -7.39
CA SER A 66 -5.80 -2.59 -7.44
C SER A 66 -6.13 -2.00 -6.08
N GLN A 67 -7.07 -1.04 -6.03
CA GLN A 67 -7.62 -0.54 -4.76
C GLN A 67 -8.13 -1.70 -3.88
N ARG A 68 -8.76 -2.72 -4.49
CA ARG A 68 -9.27 -3.88 -3.75
C ARG A 68 -8.14 -4.72 -3.17
N ASP A 69 -7.04 -4.90 -3.91
CA ASP A 69 -5.87 -5.60 -3.38
C ASP A 69 -5.26 -4.85 -2.21
N ILE A 70 -5.14 -3.51 -2.29
CA ILE A 70 -4.66 -2.67 -1.19
C ILE A 70 -5.58 -2.84 0.03
N GLU A 71 -6.89 -2.73 -0.14
CA GLU A 71 -7.88 -2.91 0.94
C GLU A 71 -7.76 -4.28 1.61
N VAL A 72 -7.64 -5.35 0.83
CA VAL A 72 -7.46 -6.71 1.36
C VAL A 72 -6.15 -6.81 2.13
N LEU A 73 -5.04 -6.31 1.58
CA LEU A 73 -3.73 -6.35 2.24
C LEU A 73 -3.70 -5.55 3.55
N LEU A 74 -4.46 -4.46 3.63
CA LEU A 74 -4.63 -3.67 4.86
C LEU A 74 -5.55 -4.35 5.87
N SER A 75 -6.57 -5.09 5.42
CA SER A 75 -7.55 -5.76 6.29
C SER A 75 -7.06 -7.09 6.88
N LEU A 76 -6.00 -7.67 6.31
CA LEU A 76 -5.39 -8.92 6.77
C LEU A 76 -4.35 -8.69 7.89
N HIS A 77 -4.33 -7.51 8.50
CA HIS A 77 -3.39 -7.10 9.54
C HIS A 77 -4.06 -6.78 10.86
#